data_AF-A0A6P3TM43-F1
#
_entry.id   AF-A0A6P3TM43-F1
#
_cell.length_a   1.000
_cell.length_b   1.000
_cell.length_c   1.000
_cell.angle_alpha   90.00
_cell.angle_beta   90.00
_cell.angle_gamma   90.00
#
_symmetry.space_group_name_H-M   'P 1'
#
loop_
_entity.id
_entity.type
_entity.pdbx_description
1 polymer ?
#
loop_
_entity_poly.entity_id
_entity_poly.type
_entity_poly.pdbx_seq_one_letter_code
_entity_poly.pdbx_strand_id
1 'polypeptide(L)'
;MGFIFSKSMNENMKSQQEFMLMNSRLQLERQLIMQNEMRERQMAMQIAWSREFLKYFGTFFGITAVSLTAGAIKGKKPVLIFPMVPLGFVLAYQYDMGYGTLIHRMKGEAENILETEKSKLQLPKGMITFESLEKARREQSKFFIDK
;
A
#
# COMPACT_ATOMS: atom_id res chain seq x y z
N MET A 1 4.61 -58.58 -23.28
CA MET A 1 3.77 -57.95 -22.24
C MET A 1 4.44 -56.77 -21.51
N GLY A 2 5.77 -56.71 -21.37
CA GLY A 2 6.45 -55.59 -20.67
C GLY A 2 6.40 -54.21 -21.36
N PHE A 3 6.36 -54.16 -22.70
CA PHE A 3 6.36 -52.90 -23.46
C PHE A 3 5.03 -52.11 -23.35
N ILE A 4 3.91 -52.82 -23.15
CA ILE A 4 2.60 -52.19 -22.96
C ILE A 4 2.50 -51.59 -21.55
N PHE A 5 3.08 -52.27 -20.55
CA PHE A 5 3.09 -51.82 -19.15
C PHE A 5 4.02 -50.61 -18.93
N SER A 6 5.18 -50.56 -19.59
CA SER A 6 6.07 -49.38 -19.52
C SER A 6 5.47 -48.15 -20.23
N LYS A 7 4.68 -48.36 -21.30
CA LYS A 7 4.03 -47.28 -22.04
C LYS A 7 2.89 -46.66 -21.24
N SER A 8 2.02 -47.48 -20.63
CA SER A 8 0.93 -46.99 -19.76
C SER A 8 1.45 -46.32 -18.48
N MET A 9 2.55 -46.81 -17.90
CA MET A 9 3.17 -46.18 -16.73
C MET A 9 3.82 -44.83 -17.06
N ASN A 10 4.43 -44.69 -18.24
CA ASN A 10 5.00 -43.42 -18.71
C ASN A 10 3.90 -42.41 -19.10
N GLU A 11 2.80 -42.87 -19.71
CA GLU A 11 1.61 -42.04 -19.97
C GLU A 11 0.95 -41.56 -18.67
N ASN A 12 0.87 -42.41 -17.63
CA ASN A 12 0.38 -42.02 -16.31
C ASN A 12 1.33 -41.05 -15.57
N MET A 13 2.65 -41.19 -15.70
CA MET A 13 3.58 -40.21 -15.13
C MET A 13 3.50 -38.87 -15.86
N LYS A 14 3.36 -38.88 -17.19
CA LYS A 14 3.14 -37.65 -17.97
C LYS A 14 1.83 -36.98 -17.59
N SER A 15 0.73 -37.72 -17.49
CA SER A 15 -0.55 -37.15 -17.06
C SER A 15 -0.51 -36.63 -15.62
N GLN A 16 0.24 -37.28 -14.72
CA GLN A 16 0.47 -36.79 -13.36
C GLN A 16 1.34 -35.52 -13.35
N GLN A 17 2.38 -35.43 -14.17
CA GLN A 17 3.20 -34.21 -14.35
C GLN A 17 2.37 -33.07 -14.95
N GLU A 18 1.56 -33.33 -15.97
CA GLU A 18 0.64 -32.36 -16.57
C GLU A 18 -0.40 -31.88 -15.55
N PHE A 19 -0.94 -32.79 -14.73
CA PHE A 19 -1.85 -32.43 -13.65
C PHE A 19 -1.17 -31.58 -12.57
N MET A 20 0.06 -31.92 -12.17
CA MET A 20 0.84 -31.11 -11.24
C MET A 20 1.15 -29.72 -11.80
N LEU A 21 1.53 -29.62 -13.08
CA LEU A 21 1.76 -28.35 -13.77
C LEU A 21 0.47 -27.53 -13.86
N MET A 22 -0.65 -28.14 -14.22
CA MET A 22 -1.95 -27.48 -14.29
C MET A 22 -2.39 -26.98 -12.90
N ASN A 23 -2.20 -27.78 -11.85
CA ASN A 23 -2.51 -27.37 -10.48
C ASN A 23 -1.61 -26.20 -10.03
N SER A 24 -0.30 -26.25 -10.34
CA SER A 24 0.62 -25.15 -10.03
C SER A 24 0.22 -23.84 -10.73
N ARG A 25 -0.19 -23.90 -12.01
CA ARG A 25 -0.71 -22.74 -12.75
C ARG A 25 -1.99 -22.20 -12.12
N LEU A 26 -2.93 -23.08 -11.79
CA LEU A 26 -4.18 -22.70 -11.15
C LEU A 26 -3.95 -22.04 -9.77
N GLN A 27 -2.99 -22.53 -9.00
CA GLN A 27 -2.62 -21.90 -7.72
C GLN A 27 -2.05 -20.49 -7.93
N LEU A 28 -1.17 -20.31 -8.92
CA LEU A 28 -0.61 -18.99 -9.25
C LEU A 28 -1.68 -18.01 -9.74
N GLU A 29 -2.59 -18.45 -10.61
CA GLU A 29 -3.71 -17.63 -11.09
C GLU A 29 -4.60 -17.17 -9.93
N ARG A 30 -4.95 -18.09 -9.01
CA ARG A 30 -5.72 -17.76 -7.80
C ARG A 30 -5.00 -16.75 -6.90
N GLN A 31 -3.69 -16.90 -6.74
CA GLN A 31 -2.89 -15.95 -5.95
C GLN A 31 -2.88 -14.55 -6.59
N LEU A 32 -2.73 -14.46 -7.91
CA LEU A 32 -2.78 -13.17 -8.62
C LEU A 32 -4.15 -12.51 -8.51
N ILE A 33 -5.23 -13.27 -8.71
CA ILE A 33 -6.61 -12.77 -8.56
C ILE A 33 -6.83 -12.29 -7.13
N MET A 34 -6.43 -13.08 -6.13
CA MET A 34 -6.55 -12.70 -4.72
C MET A 34 -5.78 -11.41 -4.41
N GLN A 35 -4.55 -11.26 -4.93
CA GLN A 35 -3.76 -10.05 -4.71
C GLN A 35 -4.41 -8.81 -5.33
N ASN A 36 -4.94 -8.94 -6.55
CA ASN A 36 -5.63 -7.84 -7.24
C ASN A 36 -6.91 -7.46 -6.49
N GLU A 37 -7.72 -8.45 -6.11
CA GLU A 37 -8.96 -8.22 -5.38
C GLU A 37 -8.71 -7.60 -3.99
N MET A 38 -7.70 -8.06 -3.27
CA MET A 38 -7.31 -7.48 -1.98
C MET A 38 -6.84 -6.02 -2.14
N ARG A 39 -6.10 -5.71 -3.20
CA ARG A 39 -5.68 -4.34 -3.52
C ARG A 39 -6.89 -3.45 -3.82
N GLU A 40 -7.80 -3.91 -4.67
CA GLU A 40 -9.03 -3.18 -5.00
C GLU A 40 -9.90 -2.94 -3.76
N ARG A 41 -10.06 -3.96 -2.91
CA ARG A 41 -10.78 -3.84 -1.64
C ARG A 41 -10.12 -2.86 -0.68
N GLN A 42 -8.79 -2.87 -0.56
CA GLN A 42 -8.06 -1.90 0.26
C GLN A 42 -8.24 -0.47 -0.24
N MET A 43 -8.18 -0.24 -1.55
CA MET A 43 -8.44 1.08 -2.14
C MET A 43 -9.88 1.53 -1.92
N ALA A 44 -10.85 0.63 -2.14
CA ALA A 44 -12.26 0.91 -1.88
C ALA A 44 -12.51 1.26 -0.41
N MET A 45 -11.90 0.53 0.53
CA MET A 45 -11.97 0.83 1.95
C MET A 45 -11.35 2.19 2.30
N GLN A 46 -10.22 2.56 1.69
CA GLN A 46 -9.60 3.87 1.91
C GLN A 46 -10.52 5.02 1.45
N ILE A 47 -11.13 4.89 0.27
CA ILE A 47 -12.08 5.86 -0.25
C ILE A 47 -13.33 5.93 0.64
N ALA A 48 -13.88 4.76 1.01
CA ALA A 48 -15.05 4.68 1.88
C ALA A 48 -14.77 5.32 3.25
N TRP A 49 -13.61 5.06 3.84
CA TRP A 49 -13.17 5.68 5.09
C TRP A 49 -13.13 7.21 4.97
N SER A 50 -12.53 7.74 3.90
CA SER A 50 -12.49 9.18 3.63
C SER A 50 -13.90 9.79 3.54
N ARG A 51 -14.82 9.12 2.84
CA ARG A 51 -16.21 9.55 2.70
C ARG A 51 -16.95 9.54 4.03
N GLU A 52 -16.73 8.52 4.84
CA GLU A 52 -17.34 8.41 6.16
C GLU A 52 -16.79 9.47 7.12
N PHE A 53 -15.47 9.68 7.11
CA PHE A 53 -14.80 10.74 7.87
C PHE A 53 -15.41 12.12 7.56
N LEU A 54 -15.63 12.44 6.28
CA LEU A 54 -16.24 13.71 5.87
C LEU A 54 -17.63 13.95 6.47
N LYS A 55 -18.45 12.92 6.70
CA LYS A 55 -19.79 13.10 7.29
C LYS A 55 -19.70 13.62 8.73
N TYR A 56 -18.86 12.99 9.54
CA TYR A 56 -18.68 13.37 10.94
C TYR A 56 -17.86 14.65 11.07
N PHE A 57 -16.72 14.71 10.38
CA PHE A 57 -15.83 15.86 10.42
C PHE A 57 -16.47 17.10 9.78
N GLY A 58 -17.25 16.94 8.71
CA GLY A 58 -17.99 18.04 8.09
C GLY A 58 -19.03 18.65 9.01
N THR A 59 -19.78 17.81 9.75
CA THR A 59 -20.72 18.29 10.78
C THR A 59 -19.98 19.03 11.90
N PHE A 60 -18.91 18.42 12.43
CA PHE A 60 -18.06 19.04 13.44
C PHE A 60 -17.48 20.39 12.98
N PHE A 61 -16.96 20.43 11.76
CA PHE A 61 -16.42 21.63 11.12
C PHE A 61 -17.48 22.71 11.00
N GLY A 62 -18.70 22.38 10.56
CA GLY A 62 -19.81 23.32 10.45
C GLY A 62 -20.20 23.94 11.80
N ILE A 63 -20.38 23.10 12.83
CA ILE A 63 -20.71 23.59 14.19
C ILE A 63 -19.57 24.48 14.74
N THR A 64 -18.32 24.05 14.54
CA THR A 64 -17.14 24.79 14.98
C THR A 64 -17.02 26.13 14.24
N ALA A 65 -17.24 26.16 12.93
CA ALA A 65 -17.22 27.36 12.12
C ALA A 65 -18.21 28.40 12.62
N VAL A 66 -19.47 27.99 12.85
CA VAL A 66 -20.52 28.87 13.37
C VAL A 66 -20.16 29.38 14.76
N SER A 67 -19.72 28.49 15.65
CA SER A 67 -19.38 28.82 17.04
C SER A 67 -18.21 29.81 17.14
N LEU A 68 -17.13 29.56 16.39
CA LEU A 68 -15.95 30.43 16.37
C LEU A 68 -16.25 31.77 15.69
N THR A 69 -17.05 31.78 14.63
CA THR A 69 -17.44 33.03 13.95
C THR A 69 -18.31 33.90 14.85
N ALA A 70 -19.32 33.31 15.50
CA ALA A 70 -20.14 34.03 16.48
C ALA A 70 -19.31 34.57 17.65
N GLY A 71 -18.38 33.76 18.17
CA GLY A 71 -17.43 34.17 19.23
C GLY A 71 -16.50 35.30 18.79
N ALA A 72 -16.00 35.26 17.55
CA ALA A 72 -15.13 36.29 16.98
C ALA A 72 -15.85 37.63 16.86
N ILE A 73 -17.10 37.62 16.39
CA ILE A 73 -17.93 38.83 16.24
C ILE A 73 -18.26 39.40 17.63
N LYS A 74 -18.79 38.58 18.54
CA LYS A 74 -19.20 39.03 19.88
C LYS A 74 -18.02 39.51 20.71
N GLY A 75 -16.88 38.83 20.62
CA GLY A 75 -15.66 39.17 21.35
C GLY A 75 -14.79 40.22 20.67
N LYS A 76 -15.13 40.66 19.45
CA LYS A 76 -14.28 41.51 18.58
C LYS A 76 -12.84 40.97 18.43
N LYS A 77 -12.71 39.64 18.40
CA LYS A 77 -11.43 38.91 18.32
C LYS A 77 -11.41 38.02 17.07
N PRO A 78 -11.04 38.57 15.90
CA PRO A 78 -11.03 37.80 14.64
C PRO A 78 -10.06 36.62 14.67
N VAL A 79 -9.04 36.66 15.54
CA VAL A 79 -8.07 35.57 15.74
C VAL A 79 -8.73 34.24 16.12
N LEU A 80 -9.93 34.23 16.69
CA LEU A 80 -10.66 33.00 17.02
C LEU A 80 -11.01 32.15 15.78
N ILE A 81 -11.03 32.73 14.58
CA ILE A 81 -11.29 32.02 13.32
C ILE A 81 -10.01 31.34 12.79
N PHE A 82 -8.84 31.68 13.29
CA PHE A 82 -7.56 31.13 12.82
C PHE A 82 -7.52 29.59 12.71
N PRO A 83 -8.07 28.80 13.67
CA PRO A 83 -8.11 27.34 13.54
C PRO A 83 -8.92 26.82 12.35
N MET A 84 -9.81 27.62 11.77
CA MET A 84 -10.60 27.24 10.60
C MET A 84 -9.74 26.99 9.37
N VAL A 85 -8.59 27.63 9.26
CA VAL A 85 -7.66 27.44 8.13
C VAL A 85 -7.11 26.00 8.12
N PRO A 86 -6.37 25.53 9.16
CA PRO A 86 -5.87 24.16 9.15
C PRO A 86 -7.00 23.11 9.13
N LEU A 87 -8.14 23.36 9.80
CA LEU A 87 -9.29 22.45 9.74
C LEU A 87 -9.89 22.37 8.32
N GLY A 88 -9.94 23.50 7.61
CA GLY A 88 -10.41 23.57 6.23
C GLY A 88 -9.50 22.81 5.26
N PHE A 89 -8.17 22.87 5.48
CA PHE A 89 -7.22 22.06 4.72
C PHE A 89 -7.48 20.56 4.88
N VAL A 90 -7.74 20.09 6.11
CA VAL A 90 -8.08 18.68 6.36
C VAL A 90 -9.38 18.30 5.65
N LEU A 91 -10.42 19.15 5.74
CA LEU A 91 -11.70 18.91 5.07
C LEU A 91 -11.53 18.80 3.55
N ALA A 92 -10.82 19.74 2.94
CA ALA A 92 -10.59 19.78 1.50
C ALA A 92 -9.77 18.56 1.02
N TYR A 93 -8.72 18.19 1.78
CA TYR A 93 -7.91 17.01 1.49
C TYR A 93 -8.76 15.73 1.50
N GLN A 94 -9.56 15.53 2.55
CA GLN A 94 -10.43 14.35 2.67
C GLN A 94 -11.53 14.35 1.60
N TYR A 95 -12.00 15.53 1.20
CA TYR A 95 -12.95 15.68 0.10
C TYR A 95 -12.36 15.23 -1.24
N ASP A 96 -11.17 15.71 -1.60
CA ASP A 96 -10.48 15.29 -2.83
C ASP A 96 -10.08 13.81 -2.78
N MET A 97 -9.73 13.27 -1.60
CA MET A 97 -9.44 11.84 -1.44
C MET A 97 -10.68 10.95 -1.58
N GLY A 98 -11.83 11.36 -1.06
CA GLY A 98 -13.06 10.56 -1.06
C GLY A 98 -13.90 10.68 -2.35
N TYR A 99 -13.93 11.86 -2.96
CA TYR A 99 -14.79 12.18 -4.11
C TYR A 99 -14.04 12.76 -5.31
N GLY A 100 -12.85 13.31 -5.10
CA GLY A 100 -12.08 13.95 -6.14
C GLY A 100 -11.11 13.00 -6.86
N THR A 101 -9.99 13.56 -7.29
CA THR A 101 -9.02 12.88 -8.17
C THR A 101 -7.71 12.56 -7.47
N LEU A 102 -7.57 12.85 -6.17
CA LEU A 102 -6.32 12.68 -5.44
C LEU A 102 -5.72 11.29 -5.61
N ILE A 103 -6.51 10.23 -5.42
CA ILE A 103 -6.04 8.84 -5.54
C ILE A 103 -5.56 8.53 -6.96
N HIS A 104 -6.24 9.06 -7.98
CA HIS A 104 -5.83 8.91 -9.37
C HIS A 104 -4.50 9.65 -9.65
N ARG A 105 -4.36 10.88 -9.14
CA ARG A 105 -3.11 11.66 -9.29
C ARG A 105 -1.94 11.00 -8.56
N MET A 106 -2.16 10.48 -7.36
CA MET A 106 -1.16 9.72 -6.61
C MET A 106 -0.72 8.46 -7.35
N LYS A 107 -1.66 7.76 -8.00
CA LYS A 107 -1.34 6.60 -8.84
C LYS A 107 -0.44 7.00 -10.02
N GLY A 108 -0.77 8.06 -10.75
CA GLY A 108 0.05 8.55 -11.85
C GLY A 108 1.45 8.99 -11.41
N GLU A 109 1.56 9.66 -10.26
CA GLU A 109 2.86 10.04 -9.68
C GLU A 109 3.68 8.80 -9.28
N ALA A 110 3.03 7.79 -8.69
CA ALA A 110 3.70 6.53 -8.36
C ALA A 110 4.21 5.79 -9.60
N GLU A 111 3.42 5.77 -10.68
CA GLU A 111 3.86 5.23 -11.98
C GLU A 111 5.06 6.00 -12.53
N ASN A 112 5.01 7.33 -12.50
CA ASN A 112 6.15 8.17 -12.91
C ASN A 112 7.42 7.86 -12.10
N ILE A 113 7.33 7.75 -10.76
CA ILE A 113 8.48 7.41 -9.92
C ILE A 113 9.07 6.04 -10.27
N LEU A 114 8.22 5.04 -10.53
CA LEU A 114 8.65 3.69 -10.92
C LEU A 114 9.37 3.67 -12.26
N GLU A 115 9.00 4.55 -13.19
CA GLU A 115 9.56 4.60 -14.54
C GLU A 115 10.80 5.51 -14.62
N THR A 116 10.72 6.72 -14.09
CA THR A 116 11.71 7.80 -14.32
C THR A 116 12.66 8.01 -13.14
N GLU A 117 12.28 7.62 -11.92
CA GLU A 117 13.03 7.94 -10.70
C GLU A 117 13.47 6.70 -9.90
N LYS A 118 13.78 5.60 -10.59
CA LYS A 118 14.20 4.32 -9.96
C LYS A 118 15.34 4.46 -8.95
N SER A 119 16.20 5.47 -9.09
CA SER A 119 17.26 5.77 -8.12
C SER A 119 16.72 6.08 -6.72
N LYS A 120 15.55 6.72 -6.60
CA LYS A 120 14.90 7.00 -5.30
C LYS A 120 14.41 5.74 -4.59
N LEU A 121 14.23 4.65 -5.33
CA LEU A 121 13.76 3.36 -4.81
C LEU A 121 14.90 2.44 -4.36
N GLN A 122 16.16 2.83 -4.62
CA GLN A 122 17.31 2.03 -4.24
C GLN A 122 17.51 2.08 -2.73
N LEU A 123 17.79 0.92 -2.14
CA LEU A 123 18.10 0.83 -0.72
C LEU A 123 19.40 1.57 -0.41
N PRO A 124 19.49 2.28 0.73
CA PRO A 124 20.75 2.86 1.17
C PRO A 124 21.78 1.75 1.37
N LYS A 125 22.97 1.90 0.77
CA LYS A 125 24.05 0.89 0.68
C LYS A 125 23.77 -0.31 -0.25
N GLY A 126 22.72 -0.24 -1.07
CA GLY A 126 22.38 -1.27 -2.04
C GLY A 126 21.71 -2.50 -1.40
N MET A 127 21.55 -3.57 -2.19
CA MET A 127 21.03 -4.82 -1.67
C MET A 127 22.07 -5.47 -0.74
N ILE A 128 21.58 -6.09 0.34
CA ILE A 128 22.41 -6.89 1.23
C ILE A 128 22.98 -8.06 0.42
N THR A 129 24.27 -8.01 0.13
CA THR A 129 25.00 -9.10 -0.50
C THR A 129 25.52 -10.08 0.55
N PHE A 130 25.77 -11.32 0.15
CA PHE A 130 26.41 -12.31 1.02
C PHE A 130 27.71 -11.78 1.63
N GLU A 131 28.53 -11.09 0.84
CA GLU A 131 29.79 -10.49 1.29
C GLU A 131 29.58 -9.41 2.35
N SER A 132 28.56 -8.56 2.19
CA SER A 132 28.21 -7.55 3.19
C SER A 132 27.75 -8.16 4.53
N LEU A 133 27.04 -9.30 4.47
CA LEU A 133 26.63 -10.06 5.66
C LEU A 133 27.81 -10.75 6.33
N GLU A 134 28.72 -11.34 5.56
CA GLU A 134 29.88 -12.02 6.09
C GLU A 134 30.84 -11.03 6.76
N LYS A 135 31.03 -9.85 6.16
CA LYS A 135 31.80 -8.76 6.77
C LYS A 135 31.17 -8.30 8.09
N ALA A 136 29.86 -8.06 8.11
CA ALA A 136 29.14 -7.68 9.34
C ALA A 136 29.25 -8.74 10.45
N ARG A 137 29.20 -10.04 10.10
CA ARG A 137 29.41 -11.14 11.05
C ARG A 137 30.83 -11.15 11.61
N ARG A 138 31.86 -11.00 10.78
CA ARG A 138 33.27 -10.96 11.23
C ARG A 138 33.55 -9.76 12.15
N GLU A 139 32.97 -8.61 11.86
CA GLU A 139 33.06 -7.41 12.70
C GLU A 139 32.37 -7.61 14.06
N GLN A 140 31.17 -8.22 14.08
CA GLN A 140 30.52 -8.61 15.33
C GLN A 140 31.36 -9.62 16.12
N SER A 141 31.90 -10.67 15.49
CA SER A 141 32.72 -11.68 16.16
C SER A 141 33.99 -11.09 16.80
N LYS A 142 34.65 -10.13 16.15
CA LYS A 142 35.80 -9.43 16.74
C LYS A 142 35.43 -8.66 18.01
N PHE A 143 34.25 -8.05 18.03
CA PHE A 143 33.73 -7.29 19.18
C PHE A 143 33.48 -8.15 20.43
N PHE A 144 33.23 -9.45 20.27
CA PHE A 144 33.06 -10.39 21.38
C PHE A 144 34.37 -11.01 21.88
N ILE A 145 35.46 -10.88 21.13
CA ILE A 145 36.77 -11.42 21.49
C ILE A 145 37.60 -10.39 22.28
N ASP A 146 37.31 -9.10 22.12
CA ASP A 146 38.06 -7.97 22.70
C ASP A 146 37.45 -7.42 24.00
N LYS A 147 36.60 -8.20 24.69
CA LYS A 147 35.91 -7.85 25.94
C LYS A 147 36.11 -8.93 26.99
#